data_AF-A0A9D1L5F5-F1
#
_entry.id   AF-A0A9D1L5F5-F1
#
_cell.length_a   1.000
_cell.length_b   1.000
_cell.length_c   1.000
_cell.angle_alpha   90.00
_cell.angle_beta   90.00
_cell.angle_gamma   90.00
#
_symmetry.space_group_name_H-M   'P 1'
#
loop_
_entity.id
_entity.type
_entity.pdbx_description
1 polymer ?
#
loop_
_entity_poly.entity_id
_entity_poly.type
_entity_poly.pdbx_seq_one_letter_code
_entity_poly.pdbx_strand_id
1 'polypeptide(L)'
;GFKVVATNSNHTYDTWVPSIEHQQELFANYPDLVTIGSYASEEDRTTPRVVECNNIRIAFLSYSYGQNGYELSDLPNDYYAVPYSDEALAADVARAREVSDFVVVYLHMGDEYVHEPTDEQRRIAHYAADLGVGMMIGSHVHVIQPLEWIERSEGTPLSGEDGPNGGRMLVAYGLGDFVSGYENNPKTILSGLLSCTFVRGDGGASDISVEDVVWHPLIEHREGNEDTVMLVSNYTPELANQNELLAGLGDPYTWIVTTTNEVIGPDFSIEM
;
A
#
# COMPACT_ATOMS: atom_id res chain seq x y z
N GLY A 1 -13.29 -4.07 -11.44
CA GLY A 1 -11.87 -4.30 -11.75
C GLY A 1 -11.03 -3.20 -11.12
N PHE A 2 -9.72 -3.38 -11.07
CA PHE A 2 -8.78 -2.39 -10.50
C PHE A 2 -8.79 -1.09 -11.31
N LYS A 3 -8.66 0.05 -10.62
CA LYS A 3 -8.50 1.38 -11.22
C LYS A 3 -7.05 1.86 -11.19
N VAL A 4 -6.29 1.43 -10.18
CA VAL A 4 -4.87 1.72 -10.05
C VAL A 4 -4.13 0.41 -9.80
N VAL A 5 -3.00 0.22 -10.48
CA VAL A 5 -2.07 -0.90 -10.26
C VAL A 5 -0.67 -0.34 -10.04
N ALA A 6 -0.07 -0.66 -8.89
CA ALA A 6 1.33 -0.37 -8.63
C ALA A 6 2.20 -1.49 -9.20
N THR A 7 3.22 -1.11 -9.97
CA THR A 7 4.15 -2.05 -10.64
C THR A 7 5.58 -1.92 -10.11
N ASN A 8 5.82 -1.05 -9.13
CA ASN A 8 7.12 -0.86 -8.52
C ASN A 8 7.31 -1.81 -7.34
N SER A 9 8.35 -2.61 -7.39
CA SER A 9 8.81 -3.46 -6.29
C SER A 9 10.31 -3.68 -6.44
N ASN A 10 10.90 -4.44 -5.52
CA ASN A 10 12.25 -4.96 -5.70
C ASN A 10 12.37 -6.01 -6.82
N HIS A 11 11.23 -6.51 -7.33
CA HIS A 11 11.14 -7.51 -8.38
C HIS A 11 10.85 -6.93 -9.77
N THR A 12 10.72 -5.60 -9.90
CA THR A 12 10.39 -4.96 -11.19
C THR A 12 11.37 -5.36 -12.29
N TYR A 13 12.63 -5.59 -11.94
CA TYR A 13 13.69 -5.92 -12.88
C TYR A 13 14.07 -7.42 -12.97
N ASP A 14 13.35 -8.33 -12.30
CA ASP A 14 13.67 -9.77 -12.27
C ASP A 14 13.79 -10.42 -13.66
N THR A 15 13.00 -9.93 -14.61
CA THR A 15 13.01 -10.40 -16.01
C THR A 15 13.39 -9.29 -16.99
N TRP A 16 13.92 -8.19 -16.46
CA TRP A 16 14.49 -7.07 -17.19
C TRP A 16 13.52 -6.29 -18.09
N VAL A 17 14.07 -5.30 -18.80
CA VAL A 17 13.32 -4.29 -19.56
C VAL A 17 12.23 -4.85 -20.49
N PRO A 18 12.45 -5.95 -21.27
CA PRO A 18 11.42 -6.46 -22.17
C PRO A 18 10.12 -6.87 -21.48
N SER A 19 10.19 -7.37 -20.25
CA SER A 19 8.99 -7.72 -19.48
C SER A 19 8.25 -6.50 -18.94
N ILE A 20 9.00 -5.46 -18.55
CA ILE A 20 8.44 -4.18 -18.11
C ILE A 20 7.68 -3.53 -19.27
N GLU A 21 8.31 -3.45 -20.45
CA GLU A 21 7.70 -2.91 -21.66
C GLU A 21 6.48 -3.73 -22.07
N HIS A 22 6.56 -5.07 -22.01
CA HIS A 22 5.42 -5.94 -22.29
C HIS A 22 4.24 -5.72 -21.32
N GLN A 23 4.52 -5.54 -20.02
CA GLN A 23 3.49 -5.20 -19.03
C GLN A 23 2.84 -3.86 -19.35
N GLN A 24 3.62 -2.83 -19.71
CA GLN A 24 3.11 -1.52 -20.09
C GLN A 24 2.23 -1.61 -21.34
N GLU A 25 2.66 -2.34 -22.38
CA GLU A 25 1.88 -2.59 -23.60
C GLU A 25 0.56 -3.30 -23.30
N LEU A 26 0.58 -4.31 -22.42
CA LEU A 26 -0.63 -5.03 -22.02
C LEU A 26 -1.61 -4.10 -21.30
N PHE A 27 -1.14 -3.37 -20.29
CA PHE A 27 -1.97 -2.48 -19.48
C PHE A 27 -2.51 -1.28 -20.25
N ALA A 28 -1.80 -0.81 -21.30
CA ALA A 28 -2.32 0.21 -22.22
C ALA A 28 -3.62 -0.19 -22.94
N ASN A 29 -3.96 -1.48 -23.00
CA ASN A 29 -5.23 -1.96 -23.57
C ASN A 29 -6.43 -1.80 -22.60
N TYR A 30 -6.21 -1.31 -21.37
CA TYR A 30 -7.24 -1.09 -20.36
C TYR A 30 -7.36 0.42 -20.06
N PRO A 31 -8.21 1.18 -20.78
CA PRO A 31 -8.23 2.65 -20.71
C PRO A 31 -8.65 3.22 -19.34
N ASP A 32 -9.30 2.40 -18.51
CA ASP A 32 -9.75 2.74 -17.17
C ASP A 32 -8.72 2.41 -16.07
N LEU A 33 -7.59 1.80 -16.44
CA LEU A 33 -6.54 1.38 -15.53
C LEU A 33 -5.38 2.39 -15.57
N VAL A 34 -5.02 2.91 -14.41
CA VAL A 34 -3.84 3.74 -14.20
C VAL A 34 -2.72 2.88 -13.61
N THR A 35 -1.53 2.95 -14.18
CA THR A 35 -0.33 2.30 -13.64
C THR A 35 0.56 3.34 -12.95
N ILE A 36 1.13 2.94 -11.81
CA ILE A 36 2.13 3.73 -11.09
C ILE A 36 3.36 2.88 -10.84
N GLY A 37 4.54 3.50 -10.88
CA GLY A 37 5.77 2.86 -10.44
C GLY A 37 6.69 2.30 -11.54
N SER A 38 6.16 2.11 -12.75
CA SER A 38 6.95 1.89 -13.96
C SER A 38 6.41 2.77 -15.07
N TYR A 39 7.30 3.54 -15.70
CA TYR A 39 6.96 4.60 -16.64
C TYR A 39 7.70 4.41 -17.96
N ALA A 40 7.14 4.87 -19.06
CA ALA A 40 7.74 4.71 -20.39
C ALA A 40 8.92 5.68 -20.64
N SER A 41 9.02 6.75 -19.85
CA SER A 41 10.06 7.77 -19.94
C SER A 41 10.13 8.62 -18.66
N GLU A 42 11.14 9.48 -18.57
CA GLU A 42 11.25 10.49 -17.51
C GLU A 42 10.09 11.51 -17.55
N GLU A 43 9.64 11.90 -18.75
CA GLU A 43 8.46 12.78 -18.92
C GLU A 43 7.19 12.10 -18.40
N ASP A 44 7.02 10.81 -18.68
CA ASP A 44 5.92 10.01 -18.17
C ASP A 44 5.97 9.89 -16.64
N ARG A 45 7.16 9.66 -16.08
CA ARG A 45 7.40 9.61 -14.63
C ARG A 45 7.11 10.90 -13.90
N THR A 46 7.42 12.03 -14.52
CA THR A 46 7.24 13.37 -13.92
C THR A 46 5.82 13.89 -14.07
N THR A 47 4.98 13.24 -14.90
CA THR A 47 3.56 13.54 -15.06
C THR A 47 2.74 12.86 -13.94
N PRO A 48 2.07 13.62 -13.04
CA PRO A 48 1.29 13.02 -11.96
C PRO A 48 0.18 12.11 -12.46
N ARG A 49 0.09 10.90 -11.88
CA ARG A 49 -0.99 9.94 -12.17
C ARG A 49 -2.19 10.26 -11.30
N VAL A 50 -3.26 10.76 -11.90
CA VAL A 50 -4.48 11.22 -11.20
C VAL A 50 -5.68 10.38 -11.60
N VAL A 51 -6.44 9.90 -10.62
CA VAL A 51 -7.77 9.31 -10.81
C VAL A 51 -8.80 10.26 -10.24
N GLU A 52 -9.86 10.54 -11.00
CA GLU A 52 -10.99 11.33 -10.55
C GLU A 52 -12.19 10.42 -10.26
N CYS A 53 -12.77 10.54 -9.06
CA CYS A 53 -14.00 9.87 -8.68
C CYS A 53 -14.89 10.84 -7.91
N ASN A 54 -16.16 10.98 -8.30
CA ASN A 54 -17.13 11.88 -7.66
C ASN A 54 -16.60 13.32 -7.46
N ASN A 55 -15.89 13.85 -8.46
CA ASN A 55 -15.24 15.17 -8.44
C ASN A 55 -14.14 15.32 -7.36
N ILE A 56 -13.53 14.23 -6.91
CA ILE A 56 -12.32 14.22 -6.08
C ILE A 56 -11.18 13.68 -6.94
N ARG A 57 -10.14 14.49 -7.15
CA ARG A 57 -8.93 14.11 -7.89
C ARG A 57 -7.89 13.57 -6.91
N ILE A 58 -7.50 12.31 -7.08
CA ILE A 58 -6.52 11.64 -6.23
C ILE A 58 -5.26 11.37 -7.06
N ALA A 59 -4.14 11.95 -6.67
CA ALA A 59 -2.84 11.63 -7.24
C ALA A 59 -2.20 10.43 -6.54
N PHE A 60 -1.51 9.59 -7.31
CA PHE A 60 -0.82 8.40 -6.83
C PHE A 60 0.67 8.47 -7.14
N LEU A 61 1.50 8.27 -6.12
CA LEU A 61 2.96 8.20 -6.21
C LEU A 61 3.42 6.81 -5.79
N SER A 62 4.56 6.34 -6.28
CA SER A 62 5.05 4.99 -6.04
C SER A 62 6.57 4.94 -5.92
N TYR A 63 7.07 4.27 -4.88
CA TYR A 63 8.49 4.14 -4.58
C TYR A 63 8.82 2.73 -4.06
N SER A 64 10.04 2.26 -4.32
CA SER A 64 10.59 1.04 -3.74
C SER A 64 11.91 1.34 -3.03
N TYR A 65 12.27 0.48 -2.07
CA TYR A 65 13.57 0.59 -1.39
C TYR A 65 14.76 0.28 -2.30
N GLY A 66 14.56 -0.48 -3.37
CA GLY A 66 15.63 -0.96 -4.25
C GLY A 66 15.15 -2.03 -5.23
N GLN A 67 16.10 -2.70 -5.90
CA GLN A 67 15.88 -3.67 -6.98
C GLN A 67 16.76 -4.91 -6.79
N ASN A 68 16.54 -5.70 -5.73
CA ASN A 68 17.20 -7.00 -5.47
C ASN A 68 18.67 -7.13 -5.89
N GLY A 69 19.56 -6.39 -5.22
CA GLY A 69 21.01 -6.51 -5.42
C GLY A 69 21.57 -5.74 -6.62
N TYR A 70 20.74 -4.97 -7.32
CA TYR A 70 21.19 -3.95 -8.28
C TYR A 70 21.34 -2.59 -7.61
N GLU A 71 22.47 -1.94 -7.85
CA GLU A 71 22.64 -0.51 -7.58
C GLU A 71 21.95 0.30 -8.66
N LEU A 72 21.59 1.56 -8.38
CA LEU A 72 20.97 2.43 -9.41
C LEU A 72 21.84 2.60 -10.66
N SER A 73 23.18 2.52 -10.51
CA SER A 73 24.11 2.56 -11.64
C SER A 73 24.08 1.33 -12.54
N ASP A 74 23.53 0.21 -12.06
CA ASP A 74 23.34 -1.01 -12.86
C ASP A 74 22.07 -0.95 -13.71
N LEU A 75 21.15 -0.04 -13.38
CA LEU A 75 19.85 0.10 -14.01
C LEU A 75 19.90 1.06 -15.20
N PRO A 76 19.12 0.82 -16.26
CA PRO A 76 19.12 1.69 -17.45
C PRO A 76 18.56 3.09 -17.15
N ASN A 77 17.71 3.19 -16.12
CA ASN A 77 17.08 4.41 -15.63
C ASN A 77 16.38 4.15 -14.29
N ASP A 78 15.87 5.22 -13.68
CA ASP A 78 15.13 5.26 -12.42
C ASP A 78 13.61 5.50 -12.60
N TYR A 79 13.11 5.47 -13.84
CA TYR A 79 11.68 5.63 -14.14
C TYR A 79 10.98 4.29 -14.43
N TYR A 80 11.68 3.23 -14.80
CA TYR A 80 11.08 1.90 -14.92
C TYR A 80 10.80 1.25 -13.57
N ALA A 81 11.61 1.57 -12.57
CA ALA A 81 11.40 1.18 -11.19
C ALA A 81 11.91 2.32 -10.31
N VAL A 82 11.01 2.94 -9.58
CA VAL A 82 11.25 4.25 -8.95
C VAL A 82 11.87 4.07 -7.56
N PRO A 83 13.14 4.42 -7.34
CA PRO A 83 13.72 4.37 -6.02
C PRO A 83 13.14 5.44 -5.11
N TYR A 84 13.07 5.15 -3.82
CA TYR A 84 12.77 6.14 -2.81
C TYR A 84 13.95 7.12 -2.60
N SER A 85 13.65 8.42 -2.54
CA SER A 85 14.47 9.41 -1.86
C SER A 85 13.58 10.53 -1.31
N ASP A 86 14.04 11.19 -0.24
CA ASP A 86 13.30 12.32 0.36
C ASP A 86 13.12 13.46 -0.67
N GLU A 87 14.14 13.73 -1.49
CA GLU A 87 14.10 14.77 -2.51
C GLU A 87 13.08 14.46 -3.62
N ALA A 88 13.04 13.20 -4.07
CA ALA A 88 12.09 12.77 -5.10
C ALA A 88 10.65 12.85 -4.57
N LEU A 89 10.41 12.33 -3.36
CA LEU A 89 9.11 12.38 -2.71
C LEU A 89 8.61 13.83 -2.57
N ALA A 90 9.44 14.73 -2.05
CA ALA A 90 9.08 16.14 -1.88
C ALA A 90 8.72 16.81 -3.22
N ALA A 91 9.53 16.59 -4.26
CA ALA A 91 9.31 17.18 -5.57
C ALA A 91 8.06 16.61 -6.26
N ASP A 92 7.79 15.31 -6.12
CA ASP A 92 6.61 14.65 -6.66
C ASP A 92 5.33 15.09 -5.94
N VAL A 93 5.34 15.17 -4.61
CA VAL A 93 4.18 15.65 -3.84
C VAL A 93 3.84 17.08 -4.22
N ALA A 94 4.85 17.95 -4.39
CA ALA A 94 4.62 19.31 -4.87
C ALA A 94 3.90 19.35 -6.22
N ARG A 95 4.38 18.59 -7.23
CA ARG A 95 3.74 18.50 -8.55
C ARG A 95 2.35 17.90 -8.48
N ALA A 96 2.17 16.83 -7.69
CA ALA A 96 0.89 16.14 -7.56
C ALA A 96 -0.19 17.07 -7.00
N ARG A 97 0.15 17.89 -6.01
CA ARG A 97 -0.79 18.83 -5.36
C ARG A 97 -1.23 19.98 -6.27
N GLU A 98 -0.49 20.32 -7.32
CA GLU A 98 -0.92 21.32 -8.30
C GLU A 98 -2.14 20.85 -9.11
N VAL A 99 -2.32 19.53 -9.26
CA VAL A 99 -3.30 18.93 -10.17
C VAL A 99 -4.30 18.00 -9.48
N SER A 100 -4.19 17.80 -8.17
CA SER A 100 -5.04 16.89 -7.40
C SER A 100 -5.50 17.52 -6.08
N ASP A 101 -6.53 16.92 -5.50
CA ASP A 101 -7.13 17.32 -4.23
C ASP A 101 -6.59 16.49 -3.05
N PHE A 102 -6.08 15.29 -3.33
CA PHE A 102 -5.54 14.35 -2.36
C PHE A 102 -4.38 13.57 -2.96
N VAL A 103 -3.37 13.23 -2.15
CA VAL A 103 -2.21 12.45 -2.58
C VAL A 103 -2.12 11.15 -1.80
N VAL A 104 -1.99 10.05 -2.52
CA VAL A 104 -1.71 8.70 -2.01
C VAL A 104 -0.28 8.31 -2.40
N VAL A 105 0.50 7.84 -1.43
CA VAL A 105 1.84 7.29 -1.67
C VAL A 105 1.80 5.78 -1.50
N TYR A 106 2.29 5.05 -2.49
CA TYR A 106 2.61 3.63 -2.38
C TYR A 106 4.10 3.44 -2.09
N LEU A 107 4.43 2.65 -1.07
CA LEU A 107 5.80 2.40 -0.64
C LEU A 107 6.09 0.90 -0.53
N HIS A 108 7.01 0.40 -1.36
CA HIS A 108 7.47 -0.99 -1.31
C HIS A 108 8.78 -1.08 -0.51
N MET A 109 8.69 -1.24 0.82
CA MET A 109 9.83 -1.21 1.76
C MET A 109 9.47 -1.88 3.09
N GLY A 110 10.50 -2.39 3.78
CA GLY A 110 10.43 -2.92 5.15
C GLY A 110 11.30 -4.17 5.30
N ASP A 111 11.28 -4.77 6.49
CA ASP A 111 11.92 -6.08 6.71
C ASP A 111 10.89 -7.19 6.45
N GLU A 112 11.25 -8.16 5.60
CA GLU A 112 10.34 -9.28 5.28
C GLU A 112 9.93 -10.08 6.52
N TYR A 113 8.66 -10.44 6.58
CA TYR A 113 8.03 -11.28 7.60
C TYR A 113 7.99 -10.68 9.02
N VAL A 114 8.19 -9.37 9.15
CA VAL A 114 8.13 -8.62 10.41
C VAL A 114 6.85 -7.80 10.46
N HIS A 115 6.04 -7.99 11.52
CA HIS A 115 4.79 -7.24 11.70
C HIS A 115 5.04 -5.79 12.11
N GLU A 116 6.13 -5.55 12.83
CA GLU A 116 6.54 -4.23 13.27
C GLU A 116 7.19 -3.43 12.12
N PRO A 117 6.68 -2.23 11.79
CA PRO A 117 7.32 -1.34 10.82
C PRO A 117 8.71 -0.92 11.30
N THR A 118 9.67 -0.87 10.37
CA THR A 118 11.04 -0.41 10.65
C THR A 118 11.09 1.08 10.97
N ASP A 119 12.16 1.51 11.64
CA ASP A 119 12.39 2.94 11.92
C ASP A 119 12.40 3.78 10.63
N GLU A 120 12.90 3.21 9.52
CA GLU A 120 12.91 3.89 8.23
C GLU A 120 11.50 4.01 7.62
N GLN A 121 10.69 2.95 7.67
CA GLN A 121 9.28 3.05 7.25
C GLN A 121 8.55 4.15 8.03
N ARG A 122 8.78 4.23 9.35
CA ARG A 122 8.19 5.26 10.22
C ARG A 122 8.70 6.67 9.89
N ARG A 123 10.01 6.83 9.69
CA ARG A 123 10.62 8.11 9.29
C ARG A 123 10.02 8.62 7.98
N ILE A 124 9.93 7.75 6.97
CA ILE A 124 9.35 8.08 5.67
C ILE A 124 7.87 8.45 5.81
N ALA A 125 7.11 7.71 6.62
CA ALA A 125 5.71 8.00 6.88
C ALA A 125 5.50 9.38 7.51
N HIS A 126 6.28 9.74 8.54
CA HIS A 126 6.24 11.08 9.12
C HIS A 126 6.62 12.16 8.11
N TYR A 127 7.67 11.94 7.32
CA TYR A 127 8.10 12.88 6.30
C TYR A 127 7.04 13.09 5.21
N ALA A 128 6.41 12.01 4.74
CA ALA A 128 5.31 12.07 3.78
C ALA A 128 4.09 12.82 4.36
N ALA A 129 3.74 12.57 5.63
CA ALA A 129 2.66 13.30 6.30
C ALA A 129 2.95 14.80 6.31
N ASP A 130 4.17 15.21 6.68
CA ASP A 130 4.64 16.59 6.74
C ASP A 130 4.69 17.29 5.37
N LEU A 131 4.79 16.53 4.27
CA LEU A 131 4.67 17.04 2.90
C LEU A 131 3.22 17.27 2.46
N GLY A 132 2.24 16.84 3.26
CA GLY A 132 0.81 16.96 2.96
C GLY A 132 0.22 15.74 2.26
N VAL A 133 0.88 14.58 2.32
CA VAL A 133 0.30 13.31 1.86
C VAL A 133 -0.88 12.94 2.77
N GLY A 134 -1.98 12.47 2.18
CA GLY A 134 -3.20 12.15 2.91
C GLY A 134 -3.30 10.67 3.26
N MET A 135 -2.68 9.79 2.47
CA MET A 135 -2.61 8.35 2.74
C MET A 135 -1.31 7.74 2.24
N MET A 136 -0.73 6.82 3.01
CA MET A 136 0.38 5.96 2.57
C MET A 136 -0.01 4.48 2.67
N ILE A 137 0.25 3.72 1.61
CA ILE A 137 0.00 2.27 1.52
C ILE A 137 1.33 1.57 1.28
N GLY A 138 1.70 0.69 2.20
CA GLY A 138 2.93 -0.08 2.16
C GLY A 138 2.72 -1.53 1.72
N SER A 139 3.81 -2.15 1.27
CA SER A 139 3.88 -3.56 0.89
C SER A 139 5.29 -4.12 1.17
N HIS A 140 5.79 -5.06 0.38
CA HIS A 140 7.11 -5.73 0.51
C HIS A 140 7.21 -6.75 1.66
N VAL A 141 6.73 -6.44 2.86
CA VAL A 141 7.05 -7.26 4.04
C VAL A 141 6.37 -8.64 4.11
N HIS A 142 5.52 -8.99 3.13
CA HIS A 142 4.79 -10.28 3.03
C HIS A 142 3.86 -10.61 4.20
N VAL A 143 3.66 -9.71 5.16
CA VAL A 143 2.77 -9.89 6.31
C VAL A 143 1.98 -8.60 6.55
N ILE A 144 0.89 -8.71 7.30
CA ILE A 144 0.16 -7.52 7.77
C ILE A 144 1.06 -6.71 8.71
N GLN A 145 0.97 -5.39 8.63
CA GLN A 145 1.58 -4.45 9.58
C GLN A 145 0.51 -3.44 10.05
N PRO A 146 0.75 -2.69 11.14
CA PRO A 146 -0.25 -1.80 11.71
C PRO A 146 -0.86 -0.79 10.73
N LEU A 147 -2.11 -0.43 11.03
CA LEU A 147 -2.70 0.82 10.57
C LEU A 147 -2.37 1.92 11.57
N GLU A 148 -2.12 3.14 11.11
CA GLU A 148 -1.78 4.25 11.98
C GLU A 148 -2.31 5.59 11.43
N TRP A 149 -2.74 6.46 12.33
CA TRP A 149 -2.93 7.88 12.02
C TRP A 149 -1.67 8.63 12.44
N ILE A 150 -0.97 9.22 11.48
CA ILE A 150 0.21 10.05 11.74
C ILE A 150 -0.20 11.52 11.74
N GLU A 151 0.03 12.18 12.87
CA GLU A 151 -0.11 13.63 13.01
C GLU A 151 1.02 14.35 12.25
N ARG A 152 0.67 15.40 11.51
CA ARG A 152 1.65 16.30 10.90
C ARG A 152 2.34 17.14 11.97
N SER A 153 3.63 17.40 11.76
CA SER A 153 4.40 18.31 12.60
C SER A 153 3.87 19.74 12.49
N GLU A 154 3.87 20.46 13.61
CA GLU A 154 3.54 21.90 13.66
C GLU A 154 4.43 22.73 12.72
N GLY A 155 3.84 23.72 12.04
CA GLY A 155 4.56 24.63 11.15
C GLY A 155 4.90 24.08 9.76
N THR A 156 4.47 22.85 9.43
CA THR A 156 4.58 22.27 8.09
C THR A 156 3.51 22.83 7.14
N PRO A 157 3.69 22.72 5.81
CA PRO A 157 2.62 23.03 4.86
C PRO A 157 1.39 22.18 5.19
N LEU A 158 0.26 22.82 5.54
CA LEU A 158 -0.97 22.16 5.99
C LEU A 158 -0.96 21.63 7.45
N SER A 159 -0.09 22.15 8.31
CA SER A 159 -0.21 21.99 9.78
C SER A 159 -1.45 22.76 10.28
N GLY A 160 -2.56 22.04 10.49
CA GLY A 160 -3.82 22.60 10.95
C GLY A 160 -5.04 21.83 10.42
N GLU A 161 -6.24 22.23 10.86
CA GLU A 161 -7.52 21.64 10.42
C GLU A 161 -7.75 21.77 8.90
N ASP A 162 -7.00 22.64 8.21
CA ASP A 162 -7.12 22.91 6.77
C ASP A 162 -6.37 21.89 5.87
N GLY A 163 -5.61 20.95 6.45
CA GLY A 163 -4.97 19.84 5.73
C GLY A 163 -5.86 18.61 5.62
N PRO A 164 -5.64 17.70 4.65
CA PRO A 164 -6.46 16.51 4.52
C PRO A 164 -6.46 15.69 5.82
N ASN A 165 -7.59 15.07 6.11
CA ASN A 165 -7.89 14.36 7.37
C ASN A 165 -7.71 15.22 8.65
N GLY A 166 -7.86 16.54 8.56
CA GLY A 166 -7.71 17.45 9.71
C GLY A 166 -6.29 17.44 10.27
N GLY A 167 -5.27 17.50 9.41
CA GLY A 167 -3.87 17.54 9.84
C GLY A 167 -3.19 16.17 9.98
N ARG A 168 -3.83 15.08 9.53
CA ARG A 168 -3.31 13.70 9.68
C ARG A 168 -3.12 12.96 8.36
N MET A 169 -2.33 11.89 8.39
CA MET A 169 -2.18 10.94 7.30
C MET A 169 -2.58 9.53 7.77
N LEU A 170 -3.41 8.83 7.00
CA LEU A 170 -3.65 7.40 7.23
C LEU A 170 -2.48 6.59 6.67
N VAL A 171 -1.97 5.66 7.44
CA VAL A 171 -0.90 4.76 7.01
C VAL A 171 -1.33 3.31 7.18
N ALA A 172 -1.16 2.52 6.13
CA ALA A 172 -1.17 1.07 6.20
C ALA A 172 0.24 0.58 5.84
N TYR A 173 1.03 0.14 6.82
CA TYR A 173 2.44 -0.18 6.57
C TYR A 173 2.66 -1.44 5.72
N GLY A 174 1.74 -2.41 5.80
CA GLY A 174 1.82 -3.65 5.06
C GLY A 174 0.46 -4.33 5.03
N LEU A 175 0.00 -4.67 3.82
CA LEU A 175 -1.30 -5.32 3.63
C LEU A 175 -1.23 -6.86 3.69
N GLY A 176 -0.03 -7.44 3.73
CA GLY A 176 0.20 -8.88 3.53
C GLY A 176 0.03 -9.32 2.07
N ASP A 177 0.24 -10.60 1.81
CA ASP A 177 0.10 -11.17 0.48
C ASP A 177 -1.34 -11.60 0.22
N PHE A 178 -1.87 -11.24 -0.96
CA PHE A 178 -3.19 -11.73 -1.36
C PHE A 178 -3.17 -13.24 -1.57
N VAL A 179 -2.11 -13.75 -2.20
CA VAL A 179 -1.75 -15.18 -2.28
C VAL A 179 -0.24 -15.25 -2.08
N SER A 180 0.22 -15.98 -1.07
CA SER A 180 1.60 -15.93 -0.60
C SER A 180 2.51 -16.96 -1.29
N GLY A 181 2.00 -18.16 -1.57
CA GLY A 181 2.82 -19.27 -2.06
C GLY A 181 3.82 -19.83 -1.02
N TYR A 182 3.77 -19.39 0.24
CA TYR A 182 4.59 -19.94 1.33
C TYR A 182 3.84 -21.08 2.03
N GLU A 183 4.53 -22.18 2.29
CA GLU A 183 3.93 -23.36 2.94
C GLU A 183 4.23 -23.45 4.44
N ASN A 184 5.28 -22.78 4.92
CA ASN A 184 5.81 -22.97 6.28
C ASN A 184 5.93 -21.66 7.07
N ASN A 185 5.13 -20.66 6.71
CA ASN A 185 5.09 -19.38 7.43
C ASN A 185 3.63 -18.91 7.55
N PRO A 186 2.90 -19.26 8.62
CA PRO A 186 1.48 -18.90 8.74
C PRO A 186 1.24 -17.38 8.72
N LYS A 187 2.25 -16.56 9.05
CA LYS A 187 2.12 -15.10 9.02
C LYS A 187 1.85 -14.55 7.62
N THR A 188 2.36 -15.19 6.58
CA THR A 188 2.28 -14.68 5.20
C THR A 188 0.94 -14.97 4.52
N ILE A 189 0.16 -15.88 5.09
CA ILE A 189 -1.15 -16.26 4.55
C ILE A 189 -2.29 -15.39 5.11
N LEU A 190 -1.97 -14.54 6.10
CA LEU A 190 -2.85 -13.51 6.63
C LEU A 190 -2.57 -12.19 5.91
N SER A 191 -3.60 -11.60 5.32
CA SER A 191 -3.55 -10.30 4.65
C SER A 191 -4.79 -9.48 4.97
N GLY A 192 -4.94 -8.32 4.34
CA GLY A 192 -6.17 -7.55 4.49
C GLY A 192 -6.53 -6.70 3.29
N LEU A 193 -7.83 -6.48 3.18
CA LEU A 193 -8.42 -5.47 2.33
C LEU A 193 -8.72 -4.26 3.21
N LEU A 194 -8.05 -3.13 2.93
CA LEU A 194 -8.37 -1.85 3.55
C LEU A 194 -9.46 -1.16 2.74
N SER A 195 -10.55 -0.78 3.40
CA SER A 195 -11.60 0.04 2.81
C SER A 195 -11.76 1.36 3.57
N CYS A 196 -12.09 2.43 2.86
CA CYS A 196 -12.38 3.74 3.42
C CYS A 196 -13.18 4.58 2.42
N THR A 197 -13.76 5.67 2.91
CA THR A 197 -14.51 6.66 2.12
C THR A 197 -13.73 7.96 2.04
N PHE A 198 -13.49 8.48 0.84
CA PHE A 198 -12.98 9.84 0.66
C PHE A 198 -14.17 10.82 0.68
N VAL A 199 -14.18 11.75 1.61
CA VAL A 199 -15.25 12.73 1.80
C VAL A 199 -14.68 14.13 1.57
N ARG A 200 -15.38 14.94 0.76
CA ARG A 200 -15.05 16.36 0.61
C ARG A 200 -15.82 17.17 1.63
N GLY A 201 -15.11 17.91 2.48
CA GLY A 201 -15.68 18.85 3.42
C GLY A 201 -15.98 20.22 2.80
N ASP A 202 -16.40 21.16 3.64
CA ASP A 202 -16.81 22.51 3.25
C ASP A 202 -15.64 23.50 3.11
N GLY A 203 -14.42 23.11 3.53
CA GLY A 203 -13.19 23.90 3.50
C GLY A 203 -12.56 24.06 2.11
N GLY A 204 -13.16 23.48 1.06
CA GLY A 204 -12.78 23.70 -0.34
C GLY A 204 -12.05 22.52 -0.99
N ALA A 205 -11.15 22.81 -1.93
CA ALA A 205 -10.58 21.80 -2.83
C ALA A 205 -9.70 20.77 -2.11
N SER A 206 -8.97 21.17 -1.06
CA SER A 206 -8.03 20.33 -0.30
C SER A 206 -8.62 19.76 0.99
N ASP A 207 -9.85 20.10 1.32
CA ASP A 207 -10.57 19.58 2.49
C ASP A 207 -11.15 18.20 2.15
N ILE A 208 -10.27 17.21 2.12
CA ILE A 208 -10.62 15.81 1.91
C ILE A 208 -10.30 15.02 3.18
N SER A 209 -11.29 14.36 3.75
CA SER A 209 -11.13 13.40 4.84
C SER A 209 -11.24 11.97 4.32
N VAL A 210 -10.52 11.06 4.98
CA VAL A 210 -10.66 9.62 4.88
C VAL A 210 -11.47 9.15 6.08
N GLU A 211 -12.66 8.64 5.81
CA GLU A 211 -13.64 8.19 6.80
C GLU A 211 -13.96 6.71 6.61
N ASP A 212 -14.74 6.13 7.52
CA ASP A 212 -15.17 4.72 7.46
C ASP A 212 -14.00 3.74 7.21
N VAL A 213 -12.87 3.97 7.88
CA VAL A 213 -11.69 3.12 7.75
C VAL A 213 -11.97 1.76 8.39
N VAL A 214 -12.06 0.72 7.56
CA VAL A 214 -12.31 -0.66 7.98
C VAL A 214 -11.23 -1.58 7.40
N TRP A 215 -10.64 -2.37 8.28
CA TRP A 215 -9.79 -3.49 7.94
C TRP A 215 -10.62 -4.77 7.77
N HIS A 216 -10.56 -5.36 6.59
CA HIS A 216 -11.17 -6.64 6.27
C HIS A 216 -10.07 -7.70 6.21
N PRO A 217 -9.89 -8.52 7.26
CA PRO A 217 -8.86 -9.54 7.27
C PRO A 217 -9.18 -10.61 6.22
N LEU A 218 -8.14 -11.04 5.53
CA LEU A 218 -8.15 -12.08 4.52
C LEU A 218 -7.25 -13.22 4.96
N ILE A 219 -7.63 -14.45 4.61
CA ILE A 219 -6.84 -15.65 4.87
C ILE A 219 -6.74 -16.47 3.58
N GLU A 220 -5.51 -16.81 3.18
CA GLU A 220 -5.26 -17.82 2.16
C GLU A 220 -5.51 -19.20 2.78
N HIS A 221 -6.44 -19.94 2.17
CA HIS A 221 -6.85 -21.28 2.57
C HIS A 221 -6.40 -22.29 1.52
N ARG A 222 -5.64 -23.30 1.96
CA ARG A 222 -5.22 -24.43 1.13
C ARG A 222 -5.88 -25.72 1.56
N GLU A 223 -6.45 -26.41 0.58
CA GLU A 223 -6.88 -27.81 0.68
C GLU A 223 -6.36 -28.57 -0.55
N GLY A 224 -5.40 -29.48 -0.35
CA GLY A 224 -4.71 -30.17 -1.43
C GLY A 224 -3.98 -29.22 -2.39
N ASN A 225 -4.45 -29.11 -3.63
CA ASN A 225 -3.82 -28.31 -4.70
C ASN A 225 -4.56 -27.00 -4.99
N GLU A 226 -5.56 -26.65 -4.18
CA GLU A 226 -6.37 -25.45 -4.39
C GLU A 226 -6.09 -24.41 -3.30
N ASP A 227 -5.79 -23.19 -3.74
CA ASP A 227 -5.66 -22.01 -2.89
C ASP A 227 -6.85 -21.08 -3.10
N THR A 228 -7.50 -20.70 -2.00
CA THR A 228 -8.62 -19.76 -2.00
C THR A 228 -8.40 -18.68 -0.97
N VAL A 229 -8.57 -17.42 -1.35
CA VAL A 229 -8.55 -16.29 -0.43
C VAL A 229 -9.97 -16.05 0.10
N MET A 230 -10.12 -16.02 1.42
CA MET A 230 -11.41 -15.84 2.08
C MET A 230 -11.38 -14.63 3.03
N LEU A 231 -12.51 -13.93 3.14
CA LEU A 231 -12.74 -12.97 4.21
C LEU A 231 -12.84 -13.73 5.54
N VAL A 232 -12.13 -13.25 6.56
CA VAL A 232 -12.17 -13.87 7.90
C VAL A 232 -13.58 -13.78 8.52
N SER A 233 -14.37 -12.77 8.16
CA SER A 233 -15.80 -12.66 8.54
C SER A 233 -16.69 -13.80 8.03
N ASN A 234 -16.23 -14.55 7.02
CA ASN A 234 -16.88 -15.76 6.53
C ASN A 234 -16.09 -17.04 6.86
N TYR A 235 -15.05 -16.93 7.68
CA TYR A 235 -14.14 -18.04 7.99
C TYR A 235 -14.46 -18.62 9.36
N THR A 236 -14.51 -19.94 9.45
CA THR A 236 -14.93 -20.66 10.66
C THR A 236 -13.77 -21.36 11.35
N PRO A 237 -13.89 -21.70 12.64
CA PRO A 237 -12.92 -22.58 13.30
C PRO A 237 -12.71 -23.91 12.58
N GLU A 238 -13.75 -24.49 11.98
CA GLU A 238 -13.65 -25.72 11.20
C GLU A 238 -12.77 -25.52 9.94
N LEU A 239 -12.98 -24.44 9.19
CA LEU A 239 -12.15 -24.11 8.02
C LEU A 239 -10.70 -23.83 8.42
N ALA A 240 -10.48 -23.15 9.53
CA ALA A 240 -9.13 -22.88 10.03
C ALA A 240 -8.37 -24.17 10.38
N ASN A 241 -9.04 -25.18 10.93
CA ASN A 241 -8.45 -26.49 11.21
C ASN A 241 -8.22 -27.34 9.95
N GLN A 242 -8.94 -27.07 8.86
CA GLN A 242 -8.76 -27.73 7.58
C GLN A 242 -7.64 -27.12 6.73
N ASN A 243 -7.33 -25.85 6.96
CA ASN A 243 -6.30 -25.14 6.19
C ASN A 243 -4.92 -25.76 6.42
N GLU A 244 -4.37 -26.39 5.38
CA GLU A 244 -3.08 -27.08 5.45
C GLU A 244 -1.93 -26.13 5.80
N LEU A 245 -2.06 -24.84 5.45
CA LEU A 245 -1.09 -23.79 5.76
C LEU A 245 -1.02 -23.43 7.25
N LEU A 246 -2.04 -23.81 8.03
CA LEU A 246 -2.14 -23.55 9.46
C LEU A 246 -1.93 -24.83 10.30
N ALA A 247 -1.62 -25.97 9.68
CA ALA A 247 -1.53 -27.28 10.35
C ALA A 247 -0.50 -27.34 11.50
N GLY A 248 0.46 -26.40 11.53
CA GLY A 248 1.43 -26.28 12.63
C GLY A 248 0.91 -25.58 13.89
N LEU A 249 -0.29 -24.99 13.85
CA LEU A 249 -0.87 -24.23 14.96
C LEU A 249 -1.83 -25.10 15.78
N GLY A 250 -1.79 -24.93 17.11
CA GLY A 250 -2.70 -25.64 18.02
C GLY A 250 -4.14 -25.11 18.03
N ASP A 251 -4.30 -23.81 17.78
CA ASP A 251 -5.61 -23.14 17.67
C ASP A 251 -5.54 -22.09 16.54
N PRO A 252 -5.72 -22.51 15.28
CA PRO A 252 -5.47 -21.66 14.12
C PRO A 252 -6.46 -20.49 14.02
N TYR A 253 -7.72 -20.69 14.41
CA TYR A 253 -8.72 -19.62 14.34
C TYR A 253 -8.45 -18.53 15.36
N THR A 254 -8.18 -18.90 16.62
CA THR A 254 -7.81 -17.92 17.65
C THR A 254 -6.51 -17.19 17.26
N TRP A 255 -5.56 -17.88 16.62
CA TRP A 255 -4.34 -17.24 16.11
C TRP A 255 -4.64 -16.17 15.06
N ILE A 256 -5.50 -16.45 14.06
CA ILE A 256 -5.92 -15.46 13.04
C ILE A 256 -6.50 -14.21 13.69
N VAL A 257 -7.49 -14.40 14.58
CA VAL A 257 -8.21 -13.29 15.22
C VAL A 257 -7.27 -12.49 16.12
N THR A 258 -6.48 -13.16 16.96
CA THR A 258 -5.59 -12.49 17.91
C THR A 258 -4.48 -11.74 17.18
N THR A 259 -3.81 -12.37 16.21
CA THR A 259 -2.73 -11.74 15.43
C THR A 259 -3.24 -10.50 14.71
N THR A 260 -4.41 -10.57 14.07
CA THR A 260 -4.97 -9.39 13.38
C THR A 260 -5.27 -8.26 14.34
N ASN A 261 -5.92 -8.53 15.48
CA ASN A 261 -6.25 -7.49 16.46
C ASN A 261 -4.99 -6.86 17.09
N GLU A 262 -3.97 -7.67 17.39
CA GLU A 262 -2.70 -7.19 17.94
C GLU A 262 -1.92 -6.34 16.94
N VAL A 263 -1.88 -6.73 15.66
CA VAL A 263 -1.11 -6.03 14.64
C VAL A 263 -1.82 -4.77 14.14
N ILE A 264 -3.10 -4.85 13.78
CA ILE A 264 -3.83 -3.70 13.21
C ILE A 264 -4.09 -2.62 14.26
N GLY A 265 -4.22 -3.03 15.52
CA GLY A 265 -4.41 -2.13 16.64
C GLY A 265 -5.88 -1.78 16.90
N PRO A 266 -6.18 -1.21 18.09
CA PRO A 266 -7.55 -0.99 18.57
C PRO A 266 -8.23 0.26 17.98
N ASP A 267 -7.47 1.13 17.31
CA ASP A 267 -7.96 2.43 16.84
C ASP A 267 -8.77 2.35 15.53
N PHE A 268 -8.82 1.16 14.92
CA PHE A 268 -9.48 0.91 13.64
C PHE A 268 -10.56 -0.16 13.76
N SER A 269 -11.60 -0.03 12.93
CA SER A 269 -12.63 -1.07 12.82
C SER A 269 -12.06 -2.27 12.08
N ILE A 270 -12.26 -3.46 12.65
CA ILE A 270 -11.83 -4.73 12.06
C ILE A 270 -13.08 -5.61 11.87
N GLU A 271 -13.35 -6.01 10.63
CA GLU A 271 -14.52 -6.84 10.29
C GLU A 271 -14.14 -8.33 10.35
N MET A 272 -14.50 -8.99 11.46
CA MET A 272 -14.18 -10.39 11.78
C MET A 272 -15.39 -11.31 11.76
#